data_AF-A0A1J5BYB1-F1
#
_entry.id   AF-A0A1J5BYB1-F1
#
_cell.length_a   1.000
_cell.length_b   1.000
_cell.length_c   1.000
_cell.angle_alpha   90.00
_cell.angle_beta   90.00
_cell.angle_gamma   90.00
#
_symmetry.space_group_name_H-M   'P 1'
#
loop_
_entity.id
_entity.type
_entity.pdbx_description
1 polymer ?
#
loop_
_entity_poly.entity_id
_entity_poly.type
_entity_poly.pdbx_seq_one_letter_code
_entity_poly.pdbx_strand_id
1 'polypeptide(L)'
;MRTTLDIEDDILAATKEMARNQCVSVGRVISRMLRDAMTGQGGLTQMSLAQKTVAGFQPFESQGVIISNAQIDALRDTEGV
;
A
#
# COMPACT_ATOMS: atom_id res chain seq x y z
N MET A 1 12.37 18.21 -8.44
CA MET A 1 13.84 18.30 -8.62
C MET A 1 14.18 17.74 -9.99
N ARG A 2 15.16 18.33 -10.68
CA ARG A 2 15.67 17.83 -11.97
C ARG A 2 16.92 17.01 -11.68
N THR A 3 16.85 15.72 -11.92
CA THR A 3 17.95 14.77 -11.72
C THR A 3 18.14 13.99 -13.01
N THR A 4 19.38 13.74 -13.40
CA THR A 4 19.70 12.85 -14.52
C THR A 4 20.00 11.47 -13.95
N LEU A 5 19.26 10.47 -14.39
CA LEU A 5 19.39 9.08 -13.96
C LEU A 5 19.64 8.24 -15.21
N ASP A 6 20.63 7.36 -15.14
CA ASP A 6 20.85 6.32 -16.16
C ASP A 6 19.96 5.11 -15.83
N ILE A 7 19.14 4.67 -16.78
CA ILE A 7 18.09 3.66 -16.58
C ILE A 7 18.05 2.77 -17.82
N GLU A 8 17.98 1.46 -17.62
CA GLU A 8 17.83 0.49 -18.70
C GLU A 8 16.49 0.66 -19.46
N ASP A 9 16.50 0.36 -20.76
CA ASP A 9 15.37 0.58 -21.65
C ASP A 9 14.13 -0.25 -21.28
N ASP A 10 14.32 -1.46 -20.75
CA ASP A 10 13.25 -2.36 -20.30
C ASP A 10 12.55 -1.81 -19.05
N ILE A 11 13.31 -1.31 -18.07
CA ILE A 11 12.79 -0.63 -16.89
C ILE A 11 12.04 0.65 -17.28
N LEU A 12 12.58 1.43 -18.22
CA LEU A 12 11.92 2.61 -18.74
C LEU A 12 10.60 2.27 -19.46
N ALA A 13 10.56 1.16 -20.21
CA ALA A 13 9.36 0.67 -20.87
C ALA A 13 8.28 0.27 -19.84
N ALA A 14 8.64 -0.52 -18.83
CA ALA A 14 7.73 -0.91 -17.76
C ALA A 14 7.17 0.32 -17.02
N THR A 15 8.03 1.30 -16.73
CA THR A 15 7.62 2.52 -16.05
C THR A 15 6.66 3.37 -16.91
N LYS A 16 6.86 3.41 -18.23
CA LYS A 16 5.92 4.08 -19.16
C LYS A 16 4.55 3.43 -19.14
N GLU A 17 4.48 2.11 -19.06
CA GLU A 17 3.21 1.39 -18.94
C GLU A 17 2.50 1.72 -17.63
N MET A 18 3.23 1.68 -16.50
CA MET A 18 2.68 2.07 -15.20
C MET A 18 2.17 3.50 -15.18
N ALA A 19 2.89 4.43 -15.82
CA ALA A 19 2.53 5.83 -15.92
C ALA A 19 1.22 6.03 -16.72
N ARG A 20 1.04 5.25 -17.80
CA ARG A 20 -0.21 5.24 -18.59
C ARG A 20 -1.39 4.73 -17.77
N ASN A 21 -1.22 3.60 -17.08
CA ASN A 21 -2.28 2.99 -16.27
C ASN A 21 -2.73 3.89 -15.11
N GLN A 22 -1.82 4.71 -14.58
CA GLN A 22 -2.09 5.62 -13.46
C GLN A 22 -2.38 7.07 -13.88
N CYS A 23 -2.39 7.37 -15.19
CA CYS A 23 -2.58 8.72 -15.74
C CYS A 23 -1.64 9.79 -15.13
N VAL A 24 -0.39 9.42 -14.87
CA VAL A 24 0.65 10.33 -14.31
C VAL A 24 1.87 10.37 -15.22
N SER A 25 2.73 11.38 -15.05
CA SER A 25 3.97 11.45 -15.82
C SER A 25 4.98 10.39 -15.40
N VAL A 26 5.77 9.90 -16.37
CA VAL A 26 6.85 8.93 -16.14
C VAL A 26 7.80 9.39 -15.04
N GLY A 27 8.25 10.64 -15.10
CA GLY A 27 9.13 11.22 -14.07
C GLY A 27 8.50 11.26 -12.68
N ARG A 28 7.17 11.36 -12.56
CA ARG A 28 6.47 11.32 -11.27
C ARG A 28 6.43 9.91 -10.69
N VAL A 29 6.25 8.88 -11.54
CA VAL A 29 6.34 7.48 -11.14
C VAL A 29 7.73 7.14 -10.62
N ILE A 30 8.78 7.48 -11.40
CA ILE A 30 10.20 7.27 -11.01
C ILE A 30 10.51 7.99 -9.70
N SER A 31 10.11 9.26 -9.59
CA SER A 31 10.38 10.06 -8.39
C SER A 31 9.68 9.53 -7.14
N ARG A 32 8.48 8.94 -7.30
CA ARG A 32 7.78 8.27 -6.19
C ARG A 32 8.50 6.99 -5.79
N MET A 33 8.81 6.11 -6.76
CA MET A 33 9.54 4.86 -6.50
C MET A 33 10.88 5.10 -5.79
N LEU A 34 11.66 6.09 -6.26
CA LEU A 34 12.93 6.47 -5.61
C LEU A 34 12.71 6.97 -4.18
N ARG A 35 11.68 7.80 -3.95
CA ARG A 35 11.35 8.23 -2.59
C ARG A 35 10.97 7.05 -1.71
N ASP A 36 10.12 6.16 -2.19
CA ASP A 36 9.65 4.99 -1.44
C ASP A 36 10.81 4.05 -1.11
N ALA A 37 11.77 3.88 -2.03
CA ALA A 37 12.99 3.12 -1.77
C ALA A 37 13.90 3.78 -0.73
N MET A 38 14.08 5.11 -0.80
CA MET A 38 14.93 5.86 0.13
C MET A 38 14.32 5.99 1.54
N THR A 39 13.00 6.06 1.65
CA THR A 39 12.29 6.16 2.94
C THR A 39 11.96 4.81 3.55
N GLY A 40 12.30 3.70 2.87
CA GLY A 40 11.94 2.34 3.29
C GLY A 40 10.45 2.02 3.16
N GLN A 41 9.64 2.92 2.60
CA GLN A 41 8.19 2.76 2.41
C GLN A 41 7.86 1.83 1.23
N GLY A 42 8.79 1.63 0.29
CA GLY A 42 8.59 0.79 -0.90
C GLY A 42 8.38 -0.69 -0.56
N GLY A 43 8.93 -1.16 0.57
CA GLY A 43 8.66 -2.50 1.10
C GLY A 43 7.33 -2.60 1.86
N LEU A 44 6.85 -1.51 2.46
CA LEU A 44 5.62 -1.52 3.25
C LEU A 44 4.38 -1.62 2.36
N THR A 45 4.41 -1.09 1.13
CA THR A 45 3.29 -1.23 0.18
C THR A 45 3.19 -2.63 -0.44
N GLN A 46 4.30 -3.37 -0.56
CA GLN A 46 4.28 -4.77 -1.03
C GLN A 46 4.15 -5.80 0.10
N MET A 47 4.48 -5.43 1.34
CA MET A 47 4.23 -6.24 2.54
C MET A 47 2.81 -6.12 3.07
N SER A 48 1.94 -5.33 2.44
CA SER A 48 0.52 -5.67 2.37
C SER A 48 0.39 -6.87 1.41
N LEU A 49 0.96 -8.00 1.82
CA LEU A 49 0.57 -9.31 1.32
C LEU A 49 -0.95 -9.29 1.37
N ALA A 50 -1.55 -9.21 0.19
CA ALA A 50 -2.97 -9.24 -0.04
C ALA A 50 -3.61 -10.12 1.04
N GLN A 51 -4.25 -9.49 2.03
CA GLN A 51 -5.00 -10.23 3.03
C GLN A 51 -6.01 -11.01 2.22
N LYS A 52 -5.81 -12.33 2.16
CA LYS A 52 -6.55 -13.25 1.31
C LYS A 52 -8.02 -12.90 1.49
N THR A 53 -8.67 -12.41 0.44
CA THR A 53 -10.06 -12.02 0.50
C THR A 53 -10.85 -13.23 0.98
N VAL A 54 -11.38 -13.15 2.20
CA VAL A 54 -12.19 -14.23 2.76
C VAL A 54 -13.63 -13.89 2.41
N ALA A 55 -14.28 -14.76 1.62
CA ALA A 55 -15.68 -14.61 1.24
C ALA A 55 -16.06 -13.27 0.58
N GLY A 56 -15.15 -12.67 -0.19
CA GLY A 56 -15.40 -11.40 -0.92
C GLY A 56 -15.21 -10.13 -0.09
N PHE A 57 -14.76 -10.23 1.15
CA PHE A 57 -14.40 -9.08 1.99
C PHE A 57 -12.88 -8.95 2.10
N GLN A 58 -12.40 -7.70 2.11
CA GLN A 58 -11.01 -7.38 2.42
C GLN A 58 -10.91 -6.99 3.90
N PRO A 59 -10.26 -7.81 4.74
CA PRO A 59 -10.08 -7.49 6.15
C PRO A 59 -9.28 -6.19 6.33
N PHE A 60 -9.44 -5.55 7.49
CA PHE A 60 -8.55 -4.47 7.91
C PHE A 60 -7.19 -5.03 8.35
N GLU A 61 -6.14 -4.22 8.27
CA GLU A 61 -4.82 -4.57 8.78
C GLU A 61 -4.87 -4.88 10.28
N SER A 62 -4.09 -5.88 10.73
CA SER A 62 -4.05 -6.23 12.14
C SER A 62 -3.45 -5.08 12.95
N GLN A 63 -4.26 -4.46 13.81
CA GLN A 63 -3.82 -3.35 14.67
C GLN A 63 -3.01 -3.82 15.90
N GLY A 64 -2.74 -5.13 16.04
CA GLY A 64 -1.99 -5.69 17.17
C GLY A 64 -2.70 -5.61 18.53
N VAL A 65 -3.94 -5.14 18.56
CA VAL A 65 -4.77 -5.04 19.76
C VAL A 65 -5.48 -6.37 19.99
N ILE A 66 -5.27 -6.96 21.17
CA ILE A 66 -6.00 -8.16 21.60
C ILE A 66 -7.40 -7.73 22.02
N ILE A 67 -8.42 -8.13 21.26
CA ILE A 67 -9.83 -7.92 21.59
C ILE A 67 -10.32 -9.14 22.38
N SER A 68 -10.74 -8.91 23.62
CA SER A 68 -11.31 -9.93 24.50
C SER A 68 -12.84 -9.93 24.46
N ASN A 69 -13.48 -11.05 24.80
CA ASN A 69 -14.94 -11.15 24.80
C ASN A 69 -15.59 -10.15 25.77
N ALA A 70 -14.94 -9.88 26.92
CA ALA A 70 -15.41 -8.90 27.88
C ALA A 70 -15.48 -7.47 27.31
N GLN A 71 -14.55 -7.10 26.42
CA GLN A 71 -14.59 -5.80 25.74
C GLN A 71 -15.73 -5.73 24.73
N ILE A 72 -16.03 -6.84 24.05
CA ILE A 72 -17.16 -6.92 23.10
C ILE A 72 -18.48 -6.81 23.86
N ASP A 73 -18.63 -7.53 24.96
CA ASP A 73 -19.85 -7.52 25.78
C ASP A 73 -20.10 -6.12 26.37
N ALA A 74 -19.06 -5.45 26.90
CA ALA A 74 -19.18 -4.08 27.38
C ALA A 74 -19.61 -3.09 26.28
N LEU A 75 -19.13 -3.28 25.05
CA LEU A 75 -19.51 -2.45 23.90
C LEU A 75 -20.96 -2.69 23.48
N ARG A 76 -21.43 -3.94 23.52
CA ARG A 76 -22.84 -4.31 23.25
C ARG A 76 -23.79 -3.76 24.30
N ASP A 77 -23.41 -3.82 25.57
CA ASP A 77 -24.21 -3.29 26.69
C ASP A 77 -24.31 -1.76 26.63
N THR A 78 -23.25 -1.09 26.15
CA THR A 78 -23.20 0.38 26.04
C THR A 78 -23.97 0.89 24.82
N GLU A 79 -23.81 0.24 23.66
CA GLU A 79 -24.39 0.70 22.40
C GLU A 79 -25.82 0.14 22.15
N GLY A 80 -26.28 -0.83 22.96
CA GLY A 80 -27.67 -1.28 23.00
C GLY A 80 -28.28 -1.67 21.65
N VAL A 81 -27.77 -2.73 21.03
CA VAL A 81 -28.45 -3.42 19.89
C VAL A 81 -29.39 -4.49 20.41
#